data_AF-G9YJ53-F1
#
_entry.id   AF-G9YJ53-F1
#
_cell.length_a   1.000
_cell.length_b   1.000
_cell.length_c   1.000
_cell.angle_alpha   90.00
_cell.angle_beta   90.00
_cell.angle_gamma   90.00
#
_symmetry.space_group_name_H-M   'P 1'
#
loop_
_entity.id
_entity.type
_entity.pdbx_description
1 polymer ?
#
loop_
_entity_poly.entity_id
_entity_poly.type
_entity_poly.pdbx_seq_one_letter_code
_entity_poly.pdbx_strand_id
1 'polypeptide(L)'
;MVTSPTTLRRLYILLYIFGTISLLVAVCALFWIAYCILIGAEPLAALVLLPENTRIFALPALLISMLAGGAAWNKGAKLQQREKDLIHRR
;
A
#
# COMPACT_ATOMS: atom_id res chain seq x y z
N MET A 1 11.95 1.37 -24.92
CA MET A 1 12.58 1.47 -23.58
C MET A 1 12.29 2.86 -23.04
N VAL A 2 11.69 2.97 -21.84
CA VAL A 2 11.40 4.28 -21.23
C VAL A 2 12.71 4.85 -20.69
N THR A 3 13.33 5.76 -21.44
CA THR A 3 14.69 6.29 -21.19
C THR A 3 14.71 7.75 -20.72
N SER A 4 13.55 8.40 -20.64
CA SER A 4 13.49 9.80 -20.19
C SER A 4 13.51 9.87 -18.65
N PRO A 5 14.41 10.67 -18.03
CA PRO A 5 14.47 10.82 -16.58
C PRO A 5 13.16 11.40 -16.01
N THR A 6 12.45 12.23 -16.78
CA THR A 6 11.16 12.81 -16.38
C THR A 6 10.04 11.77 -16.33
N THR A 7 10.01 10.80 -17.26
CA THR A 7 9.05 9.69 -17.22
C THR A 7 9.35 8.76 -16.05
N LEU A 8 10.63 8.46 -15.79
CA LEU A 8 11.04 7.64 -14.65
C LEU A 8 10.65 8.30 -13.32
N ARG A 9 10.83 9.62 -13.23
CA ARG A 9 10.41 10.44 -12.09
C ARG A 9 8.93 10.37 -11.80
N ARG A 10 8.09 10.58 -12.83
CA ARG A 10 6.64 10.43 -12.67
C ARG A 10 6.25 9.02 -12.23
N LEU A 11 6.90 8.00 -12.79
CA LEU A 11 6.59 6.61 -12.48
C LEU A 11 6.90 6.27 -11.02
N TYR A 12 8.10 6.56 -10.51
CA TYR A 12 8.40 6.23 -9.11
C TYR A 12 7.54 7.03 -8.13
N ILE A 13 7.20 8.29 -8.43
CA ILE A 13 6.29 9.09 -7.61
C ILE A 13 4.90 8.43 -7.53
N LEU A 14 4.35 7.97 -8.65
CA LEU A 14 3.08 7.25 -8.67
C LEU A 14 3.13 5.96 -7.84
N LEU A 15 4.25 5.22 -7.92
CA LEU A 15 4.44 4.02 -7.09
C LEU A 15 4.52 4.35 -5.59
N TYR A 16 5.15 5.47 -5.21
CA TYR A 16 5.16 5.92 -3.82
C TYR A 16 3.79 6.36 -3.33
N ILE A 17 3.01 7.07 -4.17
CA ILE A 17 1.62 7.45 -3.86
C ILE A 17 0.77 6.19 -3.64
N PHE A 18 0.87 5.21 -4.54
CA PHE A 18 0.13 3.96 -4.39
C PHE A 18 0.53 3.20 -3.12
N GLY A 19 1.84 3.10 -2.84
CA GLY A 19 2.34 2.46 -1.62
C GLY A 19 1.90 3.16 -0.34
N THR A 20 1.90 4.51 -0.33
CA THR A 20 1.45 5.30 0.83
C THR A 20 -0.05 5.20 1.06
N ILE A 21 -0.88 5.21 0.01
CA ILE A 21 -2.32 4.96 0.12
C ILE A 21 -2.58 3.57 0.72
N SER A 22 -1.89 2.55 0.21
CA SER A 22 -1.99 1.19 0.76
C SER A 22 -1.61 1.13 2.24
N LEU A 23 -0.50 1.78 2.65
CA LEU A 23 -0.12 1.88 4.06
C LEU A 23 -1.21 2.57 4.88
N LEU A 24 -1.78 3.68 4.40
CA LEU A 24 -2.80 4.42 5.13
C LEU A 24 -4.04 3.56 5.37
N VAL A 25 -4.49 2.83 4.35
CA VAL A 25 -5.62 1.88 4.47
C VAL A 25 -5.30 0.80 5.50
N ALA A 26 -4.11 0.21 5.44
CA ALA A 26 -3.65 -0.79 6.39
C ALA A 26 -3.63 -0.26 7.84
N VAL A 27 -3.10 0.93 8.06
CA VAL A 27 -3.03 1.57 9.38
C VAL A 27 -4.43 1.88 9.92
N CYS A 28 -5.32 2.44 9.09
CA CYS A 28 -6.71 2.70 9.48
C CYS A 28 -7.44 1.42 9.89
N ALA A 29 -7.26 0.33 9.13
CA ALA A 29 -7.85 -0.96 9.47
C ALA A 29 -7.30 -1.53 10.78
N LEU A 30 -5.99 -1.41 11.03
CA LEU A 30 -5.38 -1.83 12.29
C LEU A 30 -5.88 -1.00 13.49
N PHE A 31 -6.00 0.32 13.32
CA PHE A 31 -6.58 1.20 14.35
C PHE A 31 -8.02 0.83 14.66
N TRP A 32 -8.83 0.51 13.64
CA TRP A 32 -10.21 0.07 13.82
C TRP A 32 -10.29 -1.24 14.60
N ILE A 33 -9.45 -2.23 14.23
CA ILE A 33 -9.37 -3.50 14.96
C ILE A 33 -8.94 -3.27 16.42
N ALA A 34 -7.93 -2.42 16.66
CA ALA A 34 -7.47 -2.08 18.01
C ALA A 34 -8.57 -1.40 18.83
N TYR A 35 -9.35 -0.50 18.22
CA TYR A 35 -10.50 0.13 18.86
C TYR A 35 -11.59 -0.90 19.23
N CYS A 36 -11.91 -1.84 18.33
CA CYS A 36 -12.86 -2.92 18.63
C CYS A 36 -12.41 -3.77 19.82
N ILE A 37 -11.11 -4.09 19.91
CA ILE A 37 -10.53 -4.81 21.04
C ILE A 37 -10.66 -3.98 22.33
N LEU A 38 -10.38 -2.68 22.27
CA LEU A 38 -10.45 -1.78 23.43
C LEU A 38 -11.85 -1.69 24.03
N ILE A 39 -12.90 -1.65 23.19
CA ILE A 39 -14.30 -1.61 23.64
C ILE A 39 -14.86 -2.98 24.02
N GLY A 40 -14.03 -4.03 24.04
CA GLY A 40 -14.43 -5.40 24.39
C GLY A 40 -15.33 -6.09 23.35
N ALA A 41 -15.42 -5.54 22.14
CA ALA A 41 -16.09 -6.21 21.04
C ALA A 41 -15.21 -7.37 20.54
N GLU A 42 -15.84 -8.44 20.04
CA GLU A 42 -15.08 -9.50 19.40
C GLU A 42 -14.21 -8.89 18.28
N PRO A 43 -12.93 -9.29 18.11
CA PRO A 43 -12.09 -8.73 17.05
C PRO A 43 -12.69 -8.97 15.65
N LEU A 44 -13.51 -10.02 15.50
CA LEU A 44 -14.31 -10.26 14.30
C LEU A 44 -15.43 -9.23 14.08
N ALA A 45 -15.87 -8.54 15.13
CA ALA A 45 -16.85 -7.45 15.05
C ALA A 45 -16.30 -6.23 14.31
N ALA A 46 -14.97 -6.04 14.26
CA ALA A 46 -14.35 -5.02 13.42
C ALA A 46 -14.73 -5.21 11.93
N LEU A 47 -15.03 -6.45 11.53
CA LEU A 47 -15.42 -6.82 10.18
C LEU A 47 -16.95 -6.74 9.96
N VAL A 48 -17.74 -6.32 10.96
CA VAL A 48 -19.21 -6.16 10.83
C VAL A 48 -19.60 -5.05 9.87
N LEU A 49 -18.73 -4.06 9.65
CA LEU A 49 -18.92 -3.06 8.59
C LEU A 49 -18.99 -3.67 7.18
N LEU A 50 -18.43 -4.85 6.97
CA LEU A 50 -18.46 -5.50 5.67
C LEU A 50 -19.71 -6.40 5.53
N PRO A 51 -20.37 -6.37 4.36
CA PRO A 51 -21.39 -7.35 4.00
C PRO A 51 -20.90 -8.78 4.29
N GLU A 52 -21.76 -9.62 4.85
CA GLU A 52 -21.42 -10.95 5.36
C GLU A 52 -20.70 -11.83 4.31
N ASN A 53 -21.15 -11.75 3.06
CA ASN A 53 -20.55 -12.40 1.89
C ASN A 53 -19.12 -11.93 1.55
N THR A 54 -18.73 -10.73 1.97
CA THR A 54 -17.40 -10.15 1.72
C THR A 54 -16.45 -10.26 2.91
N ARG A 55 -16.98 -10.62 4.09
CA ARG A 55 -16.21 -10.66 5.35
C ARG A 55 -15.03 -11.63 5.30
N ILE A 56 -15.23 -12.77 4.64
CA ILE A 56 -14.21 -13.82 4.45
C ILE A 56 -13.01 -13.29 3.64
N PHE A 57 -13.25 -12.35 2.72
CA PHE A 57 -12.21 -11.79 1.85
C PHE A 57 -11.51 -10.57 2.45
N ALA A 58 -11.99 -10.02 3.57
CA ALA A 58 -11.47 -8.78 4.14
C ALA A 58 -10.01 -8.89 4.57
N LEU A 59 -9.66 -9.93 5.32
CA LEU A 59 -8.29 -10.21 5.77
C LEU A 59 -7.35 -10.53 4.60
N PRO A 60 -7.70 -11.45 3.67
CA PRO A 60 -6.93 -11.67 2.46
C PRO A 60 -6.73 -10.40 1.62
N ALA A 61 -7.77 -9.58 1.46
CA ALA A 61 -7.69 -8.33 0.70
C ALA A 61 -6.76 -7.31 1.37
N LEU A 62 -6.82 -7.20 2.71
CA LEU A 62 -5.91 -6.36 3.48
C LEU A 62 -4.45 -6.81 3.29
N LEU A 63 -4.17 -8.10 3.40
CA LEU A 63 -2.83 -8.66 3.18
C LEU A 63 -2.34 -8.40 1.75
N ILE A 64 -3.19 -8.63 0.75
CA ILE A 64 -2.86 -8.34 -0.66
C ILE A 64 -2.58 -6.85 -0.83
N SER A 65 -3.36 -5.96 -0.21
CA SER A 65 -3.14 -4.52 -0.27
C SER A 65 -1.78 -4.13 0.30
N MET A 66 -1.39 -4.70 1.44
CA MET A 66 -0.09 -4.45 2.08
C MET A 66 1.06 -4.95 1.22
N LEU A 67 0.95 -6.17 0.66
CA LEU A 67 1.95 -6.74 -0.24
C LEU A 67 2.10 -5.90 -1.52
N ALA A 68 0.99 -5.45 -2.09
CA ALA A 68 1.00 -4.57 -3.27
C ALA A 68 1.65 -3.22 -2.96
N GLY A 69 1.36 -2.63 -1.78
CA GLY A 69 1.97 -1.39 -1.32
C GLY A 69 3.48 -1.53 -1.12
N GLY A 70 3.93 -2.58 -0.43
CA GLY A 70 5.34 -2.89 -0.23
C GLY A 70 6.07 -3.14 -1.56
N ALA A 71 5.44 -3.88 -2.48
CA ALA A 71 5.99 -4.10 -3.82
C ALA A 71 6.08 -2.79 -4.63
N ALA A 72 5.10 -1.89 -4.48
CA ALA A 72 5.12 -0.57 -5.11
C ALA A 72 6.28 0.28 -4.58
N TRP A 73 6.51 0.34 -3.28
CA TRP A 73 7.68 1.03 -2.72
C TRP A 73 9.00 0.43 -3.17
N ASN A 74 9.15 -0.90 -3.17
CA ASN A 74 10.37 -1.55 -3.62
C ASN A 74 10.66 -1.23 -5.10
N LYS A 75 9.63 -1.28 -5.96
CA LYS A 75 9.77 -0.88 -7.37
C LYS A 75 10.04 0.62 -7.53
N GLY A 76 9.40 1.47 -6.73
CA GLY A 76 9.62 2.92 -6.69
C GLY A 76 11.07 3.27 -6.35
N ALA A 77 11.64 2.63 -5.32
CA ALA A 77 13.03 2.80 -4.93
C ALA A 77 14.01 2.41 -6.05
N LYS A 78 13.78 1.27 -6.69
CA LYS A 78 14.59 0.82 -7.84
C LYS A 78 14.51 1.79 -9.02
N LEU A 79 13.33 2.34 -9.30
CA LEU A 79 13.14 3.33 -10.36
C LEU A 79 13.81 4.66 -10.01
N GLN A 80 13.70 5.12 -8.76
CA GLN A 80 14.38 6.32 -8.30
C GLN A 80 15.91 6.19 -8.41
N GLN A 81 16.48 5.03 -8.08
CA GLN A 81 17.90 4.79 -8.24
C GLN A 81 18.33 4.82 -9.71
N ARG A 82 17.56 4.19 -10.60
CA ARG A 82 17.79 4.26 -12.05
C ARG A 82 17.69 5.68 -12.61
N GLU A 83 16.80 6.52 -12.08
CA GLU A 83 16.70 7.92 -12.47
C GLU A 83 17.99 8.66 -12.13
N LYS A 84 18.47 8.50 -10.90
CA LYS A 84 19.71 9.12 -10.42
C LYS A 84 20.92 8.66 -11.24
N ASP A 85 21.02 7.38 -11.56
CA ASP A 85 22.08 6.83 -12.39
C ASP A 85 22.06 7.43 -13.82
N LEU A 86 20.86 7.62 -14.39
CA LEU A 86 20.71 8.23 -15.72
C LEU A 86 21.05 9.72 -15.73
N ILE A 87 20.75 10.45 -14.66
CA ILE A 87 21.13 11.86 -14.52
C ILE A 87 22.64 11.99 -14.33
N HIS A 88 23.26 11.11 -13.53
CA HIS A 88 24.69 11.18 -13.25
C HIS A 88 25.58 10.80 -14.45
N ARG A 89 25.10 9.95 -15.36
CA ARG A 89 25.82 9.56 -16.58
C ARG A 89 25.69 10.54 -17.74
N ARG A 90 24.88 11.59 -17.61
CA ARG A 90 24.64 12.59 -18.66
C ARG A 90 25.39 13.87 -18.35
#